data_AF-A0A968JAA4-F1
#
_entry.id   AF-A0A968JAA4-F1
#
_cell.length_a   1.000
_cell.length_b   1.000
_cell.length_c   1.000
_cell.angle_alpha   90.00
_cell.angle_beta   90.00
_cell.angle_gamma   90.00
#
_symmetry.space_group_name_H-M   'P 1'
#
loop_
_entity.id
_entity.type
_entity.pdbx_description
1 polymer ?
#
loop_
_entity_poly.entity_id
_entity_poly.type
_entity_poly.pdbx_seq_one_letter_code
_entity_poly.pdbx_strand_id
1 'polypeptide(L)'
;MSQSIRNTTKTMRPSKQGYQRDWYVLDASKEPMGRLATKAANILMGKNRADYSPDVNMGGIVVIINSKKTKVTGQKAIRKNYFRHSGRLGGLKIRSFQEQMTIDPSVPIYKAIKICFQKPSPRH
;
A
#
# COMPACT_ATOMS: atom_id res chain seq x y z
N MET A 1 57.05 12.00 -1.83
CA MET A 1 56.10 10.94 -1.42
C MET A 1 54.69 11.52 -1.44
N SER A 2 53.99 11.37 -2.57
CA SER A 2 52.63 11.89 -2.75
C SER A 2 51.62 10.84 -2.30
N GLN A 3 50.92 11.06 -1.18
CA GLN A 3 49.81 10.20 -0.79
C GLN A 3 48.61 10.52 -1.69
N SER A 4 48.19 9.53 -2.49
CA SER A 4 46.96 9.59 -3.29
C SER A 4 45.75 9.54 -2.35
N ILE A 5 45.02 10.66 -2.23
CA ILE A 5 43.75 10.73 -1.52
C ILE A 5 42.70 9.98 -2.36
N ARG A 6 42.26 8.81 -1.90
CA ARG A 6 41.12 8.11 -2.50
C ARG A 6 39.83 8.72 -1.96
N ASN A 7 39.16 9.55 -2.75
CA ASN A 7 37.82 10.03 -2.43
C ASN A 7 36.83 8.85 -2.53
N THR A 8 36.44 8.30 -1.38
CA THR A 8 35.45 7.21 -1.32
C THR A 8 34.04 7.79 -1.25
N THR A 9 33.31 7.76 -2.37
CA THR A 9 31.92 8.20 -2.42
C THR A 9 31.02 7.16 -1.77
N LYS A 10 30.37 7.51 -0.66
CA LYS A 10 29.40 6.66 0.05
C LYS A 10 27.97 7.08 -0.31
N THR A 11 27.07 6.11 -0.45
CA THR A 11 25.64 6.40 -0.63
C THR A 11 25.08 7.06 0.63
N MET A 12 24.42 8.20 0.45
CA MET A 12 23.74 8.90 1.53
C MET A 12 22.67 7.99 2.13
N ARG A 13 22.72 7.79 3.46
CA ARG A 13 21.72 7.01 4.19
C ARG A 13 20.89 7.93 5.08
N PRO A 14 19.56 7.89 4.99
CA PRO A 14 18.68 8.63 5.90
C PRO A 14 18.88 8.20 7.35
N SER A 15 18.65 9.13 8.29
CA SER A 15 18.65 8.81 9.72
C SER A 15 17.43 7.94 10.06
N LYS A 16 17.35 7.38 11.27
CA LYS A 16 16.16 6.59 11.67
C LYS A 16 15.09 7.42 12.37
N GLN A 17 15.35 8.68 12.69
CA GLN A 17 14.50 9.49 13.57
C GLN A 17 13.91 10.69 12.83
N GLY A 18 12.65 11.00 13.13
CA GLY A 18 12.09 12.34 12.93
C GLY A 18 11.68 12.73 11.51
N TYR A 19 11.30 11.79 10.64
CA TYR A 19 10.75 12.15 9.33
C TYR A 19 9.38 12.80 9.47
N GLN A 20 9.26 14.02 8.95
CA GLN A 20 7.95 14.65 8.73
C GLN A 20 7.21 13.84 7.66
N ARG A 21 6.00 13.40 8.03
CA ARG A 21 5.11 12.66 7.15
C ARG A 21 4.11 13.62 6.52
N ASP A 22 4.16 13.70 5.20
CA ASP A 22 3.16 14.47 4.46
C ASP A 22 1.84 13.71 4.38
N TRP A 23 0.76 14.48 4.31
CA TRP A 23 -0.59 13.96 4.12
C TRP A 23 -0.96 13.99 2.64
N TYR A 24 -1.42 12.86 2.13
CA TYR A 24 -1.85 12.69 0.75
C TYR A 24 -3.32 12.33 0.72
N VAL A 25 -4.11 13.06 -0.06
CA VAL A 25 -5.53 12.77 -0.27
C VAL A 25 -5.72 12.18 -1.66
N LEU A 26 -6.25 10.96 -1.74
CA LEU A 26 -6.51 10.27 -3.00
C LEU A 26 -8.02 10.06 -3.19
N ASP A 27 -8.50 10.36 -4.40
CA ASP A 27 -9.90 10.17 -4.78
C ASP A 27 -10.09 8.85 -5.53
N ALA A 28 -10.86 7.93 -4.94
CA ALA A 28 -11.08 6.60 -5.50
C ALA A 28 -11.98 6.59 -6.75
N SER A 29 -12.67 7.69 -7.06
CA SER A 29 -13.56 7.77 -8.22
C SER A 29 -12.84 8.00 -9.56
N LYS A 30 -11.61 8.52 -9.50
CA LYS A 30 -10.85 8.96 -10.69
C LYS A 30 -10.15 7.82 -11.42
N GLU A 31 -9.75 6.78 -10.70
CA GLU A 31 -8.89 5.71 -11.23
C GLU A 31 -9.38 4.32 -10.82
N PRO A 32 -9.02 3.26 -11.57
CA PRO A 32 -9.36 1.90 -11.18
C PRO A 32 -8.64 1.50 -9.88
N MET A 33 -9.33 0.73 -9.04
CA MET A 33 -8.90 0.31 -7.69
C MET A 33 -7.44 -0.18 -7.63
N GLY A 34 -7.01 -0.97 -8.61
CA GLY A 34 -5.65 -1.53 -8.64
C GLY A 34 -4.58 -0.45 -8.78
N ARG A 35 -4.78 0.53 -9.68
CA ARG A 35 -3.83 1.64 -9.89
C ARG A 35 -3.78 2.55 -8.66
N LEU A 36 -4.96 2.86 -8.10
CA LEU A 36 -5.06 3.62 -6.85
C LEU A 36 -4.29 2.92 -5.72
N ALA A 37 -4.48 1.60 -5.56
CA ALA A 37 -3.82 0.83 -4.52
C ALA A 37 -2.29 0.84 -4.65
N THR A 38 -1.75 0.70 -5.87
CA THR A 38 -0.30 0.77 -6.11
C THR A 38 0.25 2.15 -5.78
N LYS A 39 -0.43 3.23 -6.19
CA LYS A 39 -0.02 4.60 -5.85
C LYS A 39 -0.02 4.83 -4.34
N ALA A 40 -1.10 4.43 -3.66
CA ALA A 40 -1.21 4.54 -2.21
C ALA A 40 -0.10 3.75 -1.50
N ALA A 41 0.15 2.51 -1.91
CA ALA A 41 1.20 1.67 -1.33
C ALA A 41 2.60 2.28 -1.50
N ASN A 42 2.91 2.88 -2.65
CA ASN A 42 4.19 3.55 -2.88
C ASN A 42 4.41 4.75 -1.95
N ILE A 43 3.36 5.54 -1.71
CA ILE A 43 3.39 6.68 -0.77
C ILE A 43 3.57 6.17 0.66
N LEU A 44 2.82 5.13 1.06
CA LEU A 44 2.92 4.50 2.38
C LEU A 44 4.30 3.87 2.64
N MET A 45 4.98 3.40 1.59
CA MET A 45 6.36 2.91 1.68
C MET A 45 7.41 4.03 1.63
N GLY A 46 7.05 5.23 1.19
CA GLY A 46 7.98 6.35 0.98
C GLY A 46 8.84 6.22 -0.28
N LYS A 47 8.49 5.31 -1.20
CA LYS A 47 9.23 5.07 -2.46
C LYS A 47 9.17 6.27 -3.44
N ASN A 48 8.29 7.23 -3.16
CA ASN A 48 8.17 8.47 -3.92
C ASN A 48 9.21 9.52 -3.49
N ARG A 49 9.92 9.33 -2.38
CA ARG A 49 10.92 10.29 -1.91
C ARG A 49 12.31 9.93 -2.43
N ALA A 50 13.12 10.94 -2.73
CA ALA A 50 14.49 10.76 -3.23
C ALA A 50 15.45 10.18 -2.17
N ASP A 51 15.14 10.40 -0.89
CA ASP A 51 15.86 9.91 0.29
C ASP A 51 15.41 8.51 0.74
N TYR A 52 14.69 7.75 -0.11
CA TYR A 52 14.17 6.43 0.24
C TYR A 52 15.27 5.42 0.63
N SER A 53 15.04 4.73 1.75
CA SER A 53 15.85 3.64 2.27
C SER A 53 14.92 2.56 2.78
N PRO A 54 15.10 1.29 2.37
CA PRO A 54 14.14 0.22 2.62
C PRO A 54 14.02 -0.19 4.10
N ASP A 55 15.01 0.14 4.93
CA ASP A 55 15.05 -0.20 6.35
C ASP A 55 14.49 0.90 7.26
N VAL A 56 14.18 2.08 6.71
CA VAL A 56 13.68 3.23 7.45
C VAL A 56 12.23 3.51 7.05
N ASN A 57 11.35 3.65 8.03
CA ASN A 57 9.95 3.98 7.79
C ASN A 57 9.78 5.49 7.55
N MET A 58 9.80 5.89 6.28
CA MET A 58 9.68 7.29 5.83
C MET A 58 8.43 7.55 4.99
N GLY A 59 7.48 6.61 5.02
CA GLY A 59 6.22 6.73 4.28
C GLY A 59 5.33 7.86 4.77
N GLY A 60 4.55 8.43 3.84
CA GLY A 60 3.54 9.44 4.12
C GLY A 60 2.22 8.83 4.63
N ILE A 61 1.28 9.70 5.00
CA ILE A 61 -0.07 9.31 5.41
C ILE A 61 -1.00 9.44 4.20
N VAL A 62 -1.81 8.42 3.92
CA VAL A 62 -2.74 8.41 2.79
C VAL A 62 -4.18 8.37 3.28
N VAL A 63 -4.96 9.37 2.90
CA VAL A 63 -6.41 9.43 3.12
C VAL A 63 -7.11 9.18 1.80
N ILE A 64 -7.98 8.18 1.75
CA ILE A 64 -8.72 7.83 0.53
C ILE A 64 -10.19 8.23 0.70
N ILE A 65 -10.68 9.04 -0.23
CA ILE A 65 -12.07 9.51 -0.26
C ILE A 65 -12.85 8.85 -1.39
N ASN A 66 -14.19 8.93 -1.30
CA ASN A 66 -15.12 8.40 -2.31
C ASN A 66 -14.99 6.90 -2.60
N SER A 67 -14.60 6.09 -1.60
CA SER A 67 -14.42 4.64 -1.76
C SER A 67 -15.63 3.93 -2.37
N LYS A 68 -16.86 4.41 -2.10
CA LYS A 68 -18.11 3.89 -2.69
C LYS A 68 -18.15 3.95 -4.23
N LYS A 69 -17.44 4.91 -4.84
CA LYS A 69 -17.41 5.15 -6.29
C LYS A 69 -16.23 4.48 -6.99
N THR A 70 -15.53 3.57 -6.31
CA THR A 70 -14.33 2.92 -6.87
C THR A 70 -14.66 2.12 -8.12
N LYS A 71 -13.90 2.35 -9.18
CA LYS A 71 -14.05 1.61 -10.45
C LYS A 71 -13.23 0.32 -10.43
N VAL A 72 -13.87 -0.77 -10.85
CA VAL A 72 -13.21 -2.06 -11.14
C VAL A 72 -13.44 -2.40 -12.60
N THR A 73 -12.41 -2.86 -13.30
CA THR A 73 -12.47 -3.13 -14.74
C THR A 73 -12.99 -4.54 -15.03
N GLY A 74 -13.68 -4.68 -16.17
CA GLY A 74 -14.21 -5.96 -16.66
C GLY A 74 -15.29 -6.57 -15.75
N GLN A 75 -15.39 -7.90 -15.74
CA GLN A 75 -16.39 -8.65 -14.97
C GLN A 75 -16.05 -8.80 -13.47
N LYS A 76 -15.01 -8.12 -12.98
CA LYS A 76 -14.54 -8.26 -11.59
C LYS A 76 -15.57 -7.79 -10.57
N ALA A 77 -16.45 -6.85 -10.93
CA ALA A 77 -17.54 -6.41 -10.06
C ALA A 77 -18.48 -7.56 -9.68
N ILE A 78 -18.67 -8.52 -10.59
CA ILE A 78 -19.63 -9.62 -10.43
C ILE A 78 -18.92 -10.88 -9.91
N ARG A 79 -17.76 -11.22 -10.47
CA ARG A 79 -17.09 -12.51 -10.21
C ARG A 79 -16.21 -12.53 -8.97
N LYS A 80 -15.88 -11.37 -8.40
CA LYS A 80 -14.92 -11.30 -7.28
C LYS A 80 -15.60 -11.63 -5.96
N ASN A 81 -15.11 -12.69 -5.33
CA ASN A 81 -15.55 -13.10 -3.99
C ASN A 81 -14.44 -12.86 -2.95
N TYR A 82 -14.86 -12.44 -1.76
CA TYR A 82 -14.03 -12.29 -0.58
C TYR A 82 -14.25 -13.44 0.38
N PHE A 83 -13.18 -14.19 0.64
CA PHE A 83 -13.16 -15.32 1.55
C PHE A 83 -12.59 -14.89 2.90
N ARG A 84 -13.17 -15.39 3.98
CA ARG A 84 -12.59 -15.34 5.32
C ARG A 84 -12.93 -16.62 6.07
N HIS A 85 -12.00 -17.11 6.88
CA HIS A 85 -12.19 -18.29 7.71
C HIS A 85 -12.00 -17.90 9.17
N SER A 86 -12.82 -18.46 10.06
CA SER A 86 -12.71 -18.20 11.52
C SER A 86 -11.64 -19.02 12.22
N GLY A 87 -11.16 -20.10 11.60
CA GLY A 87 -10.21 -21.05 12.20
C GLY A 87 -10.85 -22.31 12.78
N ARG A 88 -12.18 -22.43 12.79
CA ARG A 88 -12.93 -23.62 13.25
C ARG A 88 -13.53 -24.39 12.06
N LEU A 89 -13.85 -25.68 12.25
CA LEU A 89 -14.53 -26.50 11.24
C LEU A 89 -15.84 -25.82 10.79
N GLY A 90 -16.07 -25.75 9.48
CA GLY A 90 -17.25 -25.07 8.90
C GLY A 90 -17.21 -23.53 8.95
N GLY A 91 -16.10 -22.92 9.35
CA GLY A 91 -15.97 -21.48 9.58
C GLY A 91 -15.80 -20.59 8.34
N LEU A 92 -16.00 -21.12 7.14
CA LEU A 92 -15.80 -20.38 5.89
C LEU A 92 -16.95 -19.41 5.63
N LYS A 93 -16.62 -18.14 5.43
CA LYS A 93 -17.58 -17.10 5.03
C LYS A 93 -17.13 -16.49 3.71
N ILE A 94 -18.04 -16.47 2.76
CA ILE A 94 -17.85 -15.94 1.41
C ILE A 94 -18.77 -14.74 1.27
N ARG A 95 -18.27 -13.67 0.65
CA ARG A 95 -19.07 -12.49 0.28
C ARG A 95 -18.74 -12.07 -1.13
N SER A 96 -19.75 -11.70 -1.90
CA SER A 96 -19.52 -11.10 -3.22
C SER A 96 -18.92 -9.70 -3.09
N PHE A 97 -18.31 -9.20 -4.17
CA PHE A 97 -17.80 -7.83 -4.20
C PHE A 97 -18.91 -6.80 -4.00
N GLN A 98 -20.08 -7.02 -4.58
CA GLN A 98 -21.25 -6.15 -4.43
C GLN A 98 -21.74 -6.10 -2.98
N GLU A 99 -21.90 -7.25 -2.32
CA GLU A 99 -22.25 -7.31 -0.89
C GLU A 99 -21.22 -6.58 -0.03
N GLN A 100 -19.94 -6.80 -0.32
CA GLN A 100 -18.87 -6.14 0.43
C GLN A 100 -18.93 -4.61 0.25
N MET A 101 -19.27 -4.13 -0.95
CA MET A 101 -19.40 -2.70 -1.24
C MET A 101 -20.57 -2.04 -0.50
N THR A 102 -21.66 -2.80 -0.28
CA THR A 102 -22.83 -2.35 0.48
C THR A 102 -22.53 -2.28 1.98
N ILE A 103 -21.83 -3.29 2.52
CA ILE A 103 -21.50 -3.36 3.95
C ILE A 103 -20.40 -2.36 4.31
N ASP A 104 -19.27 -2.42 3.60
CA ASP A 104 -18.13 -1.54 3.84
C ASP A 104 -17.32 -1.37 2.55
N PRO A 105 -17.49 -0.23 1.84
CA PRO A 105 -16.79 0.05 0.60
C PRO A 105 -15.30 0.37 0.78
N SER A 106 -14.80 0.54 2.00
CA SER A 106 -13.37 0.77 2.27
C SER A 106 -12.55 -0.52 2.18
N VAL A 107 -13.14 -1.66 2.56
CA VAL A 107 -12.48 -2.96 2.63
C VAL A 107 -11.87 -3.42 1.30
N PRO A 108 -12.55 -3.29 0.14
CA PRO A 108 -11.96 -3.64 -1.14
C PRO A 108 -10.64 -2.93 -1.43
N ILE A 109 -10.59 -1.62 -1.19
CA ILE A 109 -9.40 -0.79 -1.42
C ILE A 109 -8.31 -1.13 -0.40
N TYR A 110 -8.68 -1.22 0.88
CA TYR A 110 -7.76 -1.59 1.94
C TYR A 110 -7.08 -2.93 1.66
N LYS A 111 -7.85 -3.96 1.27
CA LYS A 111 -7.31 -5.27 0.90
C LYS A 111 -6.38 -5.18 -0.31
N ALA A 112 -6.71 -4.36 -1.30
CA ALA A 112 -5.85 -4.16 -2.46
C ALA A 112 -4.50 -3.53 -2.07
N ILE A 113 -4.52 -2.48 -1.24
CA ILE A 113 -3.32 -1.82 -0.73
C ILE A 113 -2.48 -2.79 0.10
N LYS A 114 -3.11 -3.55 0.99
CA LYS A 114 -2.44 -4.55 1.83
C LYS A 114 -1.67 -5.59 1.03
N ILE A 115 -2.17 -5.97 -0.15
CA ILE A 115 -1.47 -6.91 -1.04
C ILE A 115 -0.28 -6.23 -1.73
N CYS A 116 -0.42 -4.96 -2.14
CA CYS A 116 0.65 -4.19 -2.76
C CYS A 116 1.77 -3.80 -1.78
N PHE A 117 1.46 -3.74 -0.48
CA PHE A 117 2.42 -3.42 0.56
C PHE A 117 3.35 -4.63 0.79
N GLN A 118 4.61 -4.52 0.37
CA GLN A 118 5.62 -5.55 0.62
C GLN A 118 5.78 -5.74 2.13
N LYS A 119 5.49 -6.95 2.62
CA LYS A 119 5.96 -7.32 3.95
C LYS A 119 7.47 -7.49 3.88
N PRO A 120 8.27 -6.86 4.76
CA PRO A 120 9.63 -7.33 4.94
C PRO A 120 9.55 -8.82 5.33
N SER A 121 10.41 -9.65 4.73
CA SER A 121 10.49 -11.05 5.13
C SER A 121 10.81 -11.10 6.63
N PRO A 122 10.26 -12.05 7.40
CA PRO A 122 10.89 -12.41 8.66
C PRO A 122 12.31 -12.84 8.28
N ARG A 123 13.32 -12.05 8.65
CA ARG A 123 14.67 -12.60 8.73
C ARG A 123 14.58 -13.64 9.86
N HIS A 124 14.92 -14.88 9.52
CA HIS A 124 15.09 -15.98 10.47
C HIS A 124 15.93 -15.53 11.66
#